data_AF-A0A534QB33-F1
#
_entry.id   AF-A0A534QB33-F1
#
_cell.length_a   1.000
_cell.length_b   1.000
_cell.length_c   1.000
_cell.angle_alpha   90.00
_cell.angle_beta   90.00
_cell.angle_gamma   90.00
#
_symmetry.space_group_name_H-M   'P 1'
#
loop_
_entity.id
_entity.type
_entity.pdbx_description
1 polymer ?
#
loop_
_entity_poly.entity_id
_entity_poly.type
_entity_poly.pdbx_seq_one_letter_code
_entity_poly.pdbx_strand_id
1 'polypeptide(L)'
;MNEFSGIGFVDRTHTAAGISISPSSGSTAVTSQADELLLGSIGVETKKDDPFAPGAGYTALANIGTGTSGPSDSNVSIDPEYRIVAATGSYLADGSINPAQNWAATIATFPAALCGNGVVEATEACDDGNLVNGDCCSSACAIEAAGTVCRASAGVCDPTET
;
A
#
# COMPACT_ATOMS: atom_id res chain seq x y z
N MET A 1 20.25 0.81 4.34
CA MET A 1 18.78 0.86 4.44
C MET A 1 18.26 0.77 3.04
N ASN A 2 17.66 -0.38 2.70
CA ASN A 2 16.91 -0.55 1.47
C ASN A 2 15.72 0.42 1.51
N GLU A 3 15.55 1.21 0.45
CA GLU A 3 14.50 2.24 0.29
C GLU A 3 13.08 1.70 0.52
N PHE A 4 12.91 0.39 0.38
CA PHE A 4 11.64 -0.32 0.58
C PHE A 4 11.46 -0.90 2.00
N SER A 5 12.34 -0.61 2.97
CA SER A 5 12.17 -1.20 4.30
C SER A 5 10.87 -0.72 4.96
N GLY A 6 10.39 0.48 4.69
CA GLY A 6 9.19 1.06 5.34
C GLY A 6 7.85 0.80 4.65
N ILE A 7 7.82 0.07 3.52
CA ILE A 7 6.55 -0.43 2.97
C ILE A 7 6.34 -1.83 3.53
N GLY A 8 5.19 -2.07 4.18
CA GLY A 8 4.83 -3.40 4.66
C GLY A 8 4.89 -4.44 3.53
N PHE A 9 4.89 -5.73 3.88
CA PHE A 9 4.69 -6.77 2.86
C PHE A 9 3.39 -6.51 2.09
N VAL A 10 3.32 -6.94 0.83
CA VAL A 10 2.08 -6.87 0.04
C VAL A 10 0.94 -7.52 0.82
N ASP A 11 -0.13 -6.79 1.11
CA ASP A 11 -1.32 -7.32 1.78
C ASP A 11 -2.22 -8.02 0.76
N ARG A 12 -2.79 -7.27 -0.19
CA ARG A 12 -3.64 -7.82 -1.26
C ARG A 12 -3.18 -7.43 -2.64
N THR A 13 -3.54 -8.25 -3.62
CA THR A 13 -3.36 -7.97 -5.04
C THR A 13 -4.57 -8.39 -5.83
N HIS A 14 -4.82 -7.73 -6.96
CA HIS A 14 -5.75 -8.23 -7.99
C HIS A 14 -5.29 -7.78 -9.37
N THR A 15 -5.57 -8.59 -10.38
CA THR A 15 -5.25 -8.29 -11.80
C THR A 15 -6.44 -8.63 -12.68
N ALA A 16 -6.64 -7.85 -13.74
CA ALA A 16 -7.59 -8.17 -14.80
C ALA A 16 -7.15 -7.57 -16.13
N ALA A 17 -7.76 -8.03 -17.21
CA ALA A 17 -7.52 -7.54 -18.57
C ALA A 17 -8.84 -7.54 -19.35
N GLY A 18 -8.91 -6.73 -20.41
CA GLY A 18 -10.12 -6.63 -21.22
C GLY A 18 -10.01 -5.66 -22.38
N ILE A 19 -11.15 -5.46 -23.04
CA ILE A 19 -11.32 -4.51 -24.15
C ILE A 19 -12.54 -3.64 -23.85
N SER A 20 -12.31 -2.43 -23.37
CA SER A 20 -13.39 -1.50 -22.98
C SER A 20 -12.85 -0.08 -22.84
N ILE A 21 -13.74 0.87 -22.54
CA ILE A 21 -13.38 2.23 -22.14
C ILE A 21 -13.13 2.37 -20.63
N SER A 22 -13.28 1.29 -19.86
CA SER A 22 -13.24 1.27 -18.40
C SER A 22 -12.29 0.17 -17.92
N PRO A 23 -10.97 0.36 -18.06
CA PRO A 23 -9.99 -0.55 -17.48
C PRO A 23 -10.18 -0.63 -15.97
N SER A 24 -10.05 -1.84 -15.44
CA SER A 24 -10.09 -2.07 -14.00
C SER A 24 -9.28 -3.30 -13.66
N SER A 25 -8.49 -3.23 -12.58
CA SER A 25 -7.82 -4.40 -12.03
C SER A 25 -8.80 -5.44 -11.51
N GLY A 26 -10.06 -5.08 -11.25
CA GLY A 26 -10.95 -5.82 -10.36
C GLY A 26 -10.64 -5.57 -8.88
N SER A 27 -11.61 -5.87 -8.01
CA SER A 27 -11.47 -5.64 -6.57
C SER A 27 -10.59 -6.69 -5.90
N THR A 28 -9.66 -6.25 -5.05
CA THR A 28 -8.96 -7.11 -4.11
C THR A 28 -9.93 -7.78 -3.14
N ALA A 29 -9.48 -8.85 -2.49
CA ALA A 29 -10.06 -9.26 -1.21
C ALA A 29 -9.98 -8.09 -0.20
N VAL A 30 -10.77 -8.16 0.87
CA VAL A 30 -10.74 -7.14 1.92
C VAL A 30 -9.35 -7.09 2.55
N THR A 31 -8.80 -5.89 2.67
CA THR A 31 -7.49 -5.67 3.29
C THR A 31 -7.44 -6.17 4.73
N SER A 32 -6.27 -6.63 5.17
CA SER A 32 -6.10 -7.20 6.50
C SER A 32 -6.14 -6.14 7.60
N GLN A 33 -5.81 -4.90 7.29
CA GLN A 33 -5.85 -3.77 8.23
C GLN A 33 -6.33 -2.47 7.56
N ALA A 34 -6.58 -1.48 8.41
CA ALA A 34 -6.78 -0.11 7.99
C ALA A 34 -5.43 0.53 7.63
N ASP A 35 -5.48 1.76 7.09
CA ASP A 35 -4.29 2.55 6.76
C ASP A 35 -3.37 1.84 5.74
N GLU A 36 -3.81 1.81 4.48
CA GLU A 36 -3.06 1.18 3.39
C GLU A 36 -2.66 2.17 2.28
N LEU A 37 -1.50 1.91 1.69
CA LEU A 37 -1.07 2.44 0.41
C LEU A 37 -1.54 1.50 -0.70
N LEU A 38 -2.34 2.02 -1.62
CA LEU A 38 -2.78 1.34 -2.82
C LEU A 38 -1.90 1.81 -3.99
N LEU A 39 -1.27 0.87 -4.68
CA LEU A 39 -0.55 1.12 -5.93
C LEU A 39 -1.27 0.39 -7.07
N GLY A 40 -1.74 1.17 -8.04
CA GLY A 40 -2.39 0.70 -9.26
C GLY A 40 -1.49 0.92 -10.47
N SER A 41 -1.57 0.05 -11.46
CA SER A 41 -1.08 0.35 -12.80
C SER A 41 -1.99 -0.21 -13.86
N ILE A 42 -2.27 0.63 -14.86
CA ILE A 42 -3.12 0.30 -15.99
C ILE A 42 -2.26 0.38 -17.25
N GLY A 43 -2.01 -0.78 -17.88
CA GLY A 43 -1.43 -0.87 -19.20
C GLY A 43 -2.52 -0.80 -20.26
N VAL A 44 -2.34 0.04 -21.27
CA VAL A 44 -3.27 0.25 -22.38
C VAL A 44 -2.52 0.17 -23.70
N GLU A 45 -3.08 -0.52 -24.68
CA GLU A 45 -2.55 -0.56 -26.05
C GLU A 45 -2.84 0.78 -26.75
N THR A 46 -2.01 1.77 -26.47
CA THR A 46 -2.17 3.15 -26.92
C THR A 46 -0.84 3.90 -26.85
N LYS A 47 -0.77 5.11 -27.40
CA LYS A 47 0.44 5.94 -27.37
C LYS A 47 0.66 6.57 -26.00
N LYS A 48 1.90 6.93 -25.70
CA LYS A 48 2.27 7.55 -24.41
C LYS A 48 1.42 8.77 -24.04
N ASP A 49 1.09 9.64 -24.99
CA ASP A 49 0.38 10.89 -24.69
C ASP A 49 -1.13 10.81 -24.94
N ASP A 50 -1.67 9.61 -25.22
CA ASP A 50 -3.10 9.45 -25.34
C ASP A 50 -3.76 9.63 -23.94
N PRO A 51 -4.95 10.25 -23.86
CA PRO A 51 -5.54 10.58 -22.57
C PRO A 51 -5.93 9.34 -21.75
N PHE A 52 -5.50 9.34 -20.49
CA PHE A 52 -5.96 8.43 -19.45
C PHE A 52 -6.50 9.25 -18.28
N ALA A 53 -7.68 8.90 -17.77
CA ALA A 53 -8.22 9.46 -16.54
C ALA A 53 -8.19 8.39 -15.44
N PRO A 54 -7.49 8.63 -14.31
CA PRO A 54 -7.44 7.68 -13.21
C PRO A 54 -8.79 7.50 -12.53
N GLY A 55 -8.90 6.41 -11.77
CA GLY A 55 -10.04 6.08 -10.94
C GLY A 55 -10.39 7.17 -9.92
N ALA A 56 -11.64 7.20 -9.47
CA ALA A 56 -12.07 8.17 -8.48
C ALA A 56 -11.31 7.99 -7.16
N GLY A 57 -10.64 9.07 -6.71
CA GLY A 57 -9.86 9.08 -5.47
C GLY A 57 -8.41 8.60 -5.63
N TYR A 58 -7.99 8.25 -6.86
CA TYR A 58 -6.61 7.97 -7.18
C TYR A 58 -5.88 9.22 -7.66
N THR A 59 -4.59 9.29 -7.34
CA THR A 59 -3.65 10.26 -7.90
C THR A 59 -2.86 9.59 -9.02
N ALA A 60 -3.03 10.08 -10.25
CA ALA A 60 -2.22 9.64 -11.36
C ALA A 60 -0.75 10.08 -11.20
N LEU A 61 0.15 9.18 -11.53
CA LEU A 61 1.57 9.47 -11.70
C LEU A 61 1.89 9.64 -13.19
N ALA A 62 3.10 10.13 -13.48
CA ALA A 62 3.53 10.27 -14.86
C ALA A 62 3.54 8.91 -15.56
N ASN A 63 2.83 8.82 -16.68
CA ASN A 63 2.78 7.60 -17.46
C ASN A 63 4.10 7.34 -18.18
N ILE A 64 4.29 6.10 -18.62
CA ILE A 64 5.38 5.70 -19.51
C ILE A 64 4.79 4.92 -20.67
N GLY A 65 5.34 5.09 -21.87
CA GLY A 65 4.81 4.38 -23.02
C GLY A 65 5.68 4.51 -24.25
N THR A 66 5.25 3.87 -25.32
CA THR A 66 5.91 3.89 -26.61
C THR A 66 5.13 4.77 -27.58
N GLY A 67 5.88 5.51 -28.40
CA GLY A 67 5.31 6.34 -29.46
C GLY A 67 4.42 7.48 -28.96
N THR A 68 4.30 8.50 -29.79
CA THR A 68 3.39 9.65 -29.57
C THR A 68 2.53 9.92 -30.80
N SER A 69 2.61 9.03 -31.80
CA SER A 69 1.93 9.17 -33.09
C SER A 69 1.71 7.80 -33.73
N GLY A 70 0.83 7.74 -34.74
CA GLY A 70 0.46 6.50 -35.42
C GLY A 70 -0.73 5.76 -34.77
N PRO A 71 -0.98 4.51 -35.20
CA PRO A 71 -2.05 3.65 -34.65
C PRO A 71 -1.84 3.30 -33.17
N SER A 72 -2.93 3.11 -32.43
CA SER A 72 -2.87 2.73 -31.00
C SER A 72 -2.39 1.28 -30.82
N ASP A 73 -2.76 0.37 -31.73
CA ASP A 73 -2.43 -1.08 -31.74
C ASP A 73 -0.94 -1.43 -31.95
N SER A 74 -0.09 -0.41 -32.10
CA SER A 74 1.36 -0.56 -32.26
C SER A 74 2.13 0.03 -31.09
N ASN A 75 1.43 0.43 -30.03
CA ASN A 75 1.97 1.15 -28.90
C ASN A 75 1.42 0.63 -27.58
N VAL A 76 2.13 0.93 -26.49
CA VAL A 76 1.67 0.66 -25.12
C VAL A 76 1.90 1.90 -24.26
N SER A 77 0.92 2.26 -23.45
CA SER A 77 1.05 3.17 -22.31
C SER A 77 0.86 2.37 -21.02
N ILE A 78 1.60 2.74 -19.98
CA ILE A 78 1.40 2.28 -18.62
C ILE A 78 1.14 3.53 -17.79
N ASP A 79 -0.05 3.58 -17.21
CA ASP A 79 -0.58 4.69 -16.44
C ASP A 79 -0.65 4.25 -14.96
N PRO A 80 0.40 4.58 -14.16
CA PRO A 80 0.44 4.27 -12.74
C PRO A 80 -0.42 5.25 -11.93
N GLU A 81 -1.02 4.75 -10.87
CA GLU A 81 -1.80 5.54 -9.92
C GLU A 81 -1.58 5.07 -8.49
N TYR A 82 -1.85 5.94 -7.52
CA TYR A 82 -1.82 5.57 -6.11
C TYR A 82 -2.94 6.23 -5.32
N ARG A 83 -3.26 5.63 -4.18
CA ARG A 83 -4.23 6.15 -3.21
C ARG A 83 -3.87 5.70 -1.81
N ILE A 84 -4.12 6.54 -0.81
CA ILE A 84 -4.01 6.16 0.61
C ILE A 84 -5.43 6.02 1.17
N VAL A 85 -5.69 4.95 1.91
CA VAL A 85 -7.00 4.64 2.49
C VAL A 85 -6.88 4.36 3.98
N ALA A 86 -7.84 4.82 4.78
CA ALA A 86 -7.80 4.75 6.25
C ALA A 86 -8.71 3.69 6.86
N ALA A 87 -9.29 2.79 6.05
CA ALA A 87 -10.20 1.76 6.51
C ALA A 87 -9.87 0.45 5.83
N THR A 88 -10.33 -0.67 6.40
CA THR A 88 -10.31 -1.94 5.68
C THR A 88 -11.30 -1.89 4.52
N GLY A 89 -10.96 -2.56 3.42
CA GLY A 89 -11.86 -2.58 2.26
C GLY A 89 -11.38 -3.43 1.10
N SER A 90 -12.26 -3.61 0.12
CA SER A 90 -11.92 -4.14 -1.18
C SER A 90 -11.63 -2.97 -2.12
N TYR A 91 -10.45 -2.97 -2.72
CA TYR A 91 -9.98 -1.87 -3.56
C TYR A 91 -9.67 -2.34 -4.97
N LEU A 92 -9.83 -1.46 -5.94
CA LEU A 92 -9.51 -1.70 -7.35
C LEU A 92 -8.78 -0.48 -7.90
N ALA A 93 -7.85 -0.70 -8.82
CA ALA A 93 -7.28 0.32 -9.67
C ALA A 93 -8.12 0.38 -10.95
N ASP A 94 -8.54 1.56 -11.36
CA ASP A 94 -9.39 1.74 -12.54
C ASP A 94 -9.09 3.05 -13.26
N GLY A 95 -9.72 3.21 -14.41
CA GLY A 95 -9.62 4.44 -15.16
C GLY A 95 -10.62 4.51 -16.29
N SER A 96 -10.50 5.59 -17.05
CA SER A 96 -11.27 5.79 -18.28
C SER A 96 -10.34 6.10 -19.44
N ILE A 97 -10.58 5.42 -20.54
CA ILE A 97 -9.88 5.59 -21.82
C ILE A 97 -10.90 5.80 -22.93
N ASN A 98 -10.51 6.48 -24.01
CA ASN A 98 -11.36 6.66 -25.18
C ASN A 98 -10.49 6.74 -26.44
N PRO A 99 -10.69 5.85 -27.44
CA PRO A 99 -11.72 4.81 -27.54
C PRO A 99 -11.43 3.59 -26.66
N ALA A 100 -12.28 2.55 -26.75
CA ALA A 100 -12.01 1.26 -26.14
C ALA A 100 -10.74 0.66 -26.73
N GLN A 101 -9.82 0.20 -25.88
CA GLN A 101 -8.56 -0.44 -26.27
C GLN A 101 -8.37 -1.74 -25.48
N ASN A 102 -7.42 -2.56 -25.91
CA ASN A 102 -6.91 -3.63 -25.07
C ASN A 102 -6.20 -3.02 -23.86
N TRP A 103 -6.48 -3.57 -22.68
CA TRP A 103 -5.87 -3.13 -21.45
C TRP A 103 -5.60 -4.31 -20.51
N ALA A 104 -4.63 -4.12 -19.62
CA ALA A 104 -4.36 -4.98 -18.48
C ALA A 104 -4.09 -4.09 -17.27
N ALA A 105 -4.68 -4.40 -16.13
CA ALA A 105 -4.60 -3.61 -14.92
C ALA A 105 -4.23 -4.48 -13.72
N THR A 106 -3.46 -3.90 -12.80
CA THR A 106 -3.07 -4.52 -11.54
C THR A 106 -3.21 -3.53 -10.40
N ILE A 107 -3.51 -4.06 -9.21
CA ILE A 107 -3.46 -3.34 -7.94
C ILE A 107 -2.70 -4.18 -6.92
N ALA A 108 -1.90 -3.51 -6.10
CA ALA A 108 -1.30 -4.05 -4.89
C ALA A 108 -1.56 -3.09 -3.73
N THR A 109 -1.86 -3.65 -2.56
CA THR A 109 -2.12 -2.91 -1.33
C THR A 109 -1.01 -3.21 -0.32
N PHE A 110 -0.59 -2.19 0.41
CA PHE A 110 0.52 -2.25 1.35
C PHE A 110 0.06 -1.66 2.68
N PRO A 111 0.11 -2.43 3.78
CA PRO A 111 -0.25 -1.92 5.08
C PRO A 111 0.79 -0.91 5.57
N ALA A 112 0.32 0.17 6.19
CA ALA A 112 1.17 0.99 7.03
C ALA A 112 1.53 0.23 8.31
N ALA A 113 2.70 0.50 8.89
CA ALA A 113 3.04 -0.04 10.19
C ALA A 113 2.01 0.38 11.24
N LEU A 114 1.54 -0.58 12.04
CA LEU A 114 0.49 -0.43 13.03
C LEU A 114 1.04 -0.75 14.42
N CYS A 115 1.33 0.32 15.16
CA CYS A 115 1.83 0.21 16.51
C CYS A 115 0.84 -0.48 17.45
N GLY A 116 1.35 -1.42 18.24
CA GLY A 116 0.61 -2.17 19.25
C GLY A 116 -0.06 -3.43 18.72
N ASN A 117 0.38 -3.94 17.56
CA ASN A 117 -0.13 -5.18 16.97
C ASN A 117 0.68 -6.43 17.40
N GLY A 118 1.78 -6.23 18.15
CA GLY A 118 2.66 -7.27 18.67
C GLY A 118 3.71 -7.76 17.68
N VAL A 119 3.87 -7.09 16.54
CA VAL A 119 4.80 -7.42 15.46
C VAL A 119 5.63 -6.18 15.16
N VAL A 120 6.92 -6.22 15.46
CA VAL A 120 7.81 -5.09 15.14
C VAL A 120 7.90 -4.91 13.62
N GLU A 121 7.28 -3.85 13.13
CA GLU A 121 7.34 -3.43 11.73
C GLU A 121 8.48 -2.46 11.49
N ALA A 122 8.79 -2.18 10.23
CA ALA A 122 10.07 -1.56 9.89
C ALA A 122 10.26 -0.12 10.36
N THR A 123 9.18 0.59 10.72
CA THR A 123 9.24 1.93 11.31
C THR A 123 9.22 1.92 12.83
N GLU A 124 9.14 0.75 13.45
CA GLU A 124 8.99 0.55 14.88
C GLU A 124 10.31 0.09 15.50
N ALA A 125 10.62 0.61 16.69
CA ALA A 125 11.77 0.16 17.48
C ALA A 125 11.40 -0.98 18.44
N CYS A 126 10.11 -1.11 18.76
CA CYS A 126 9.49 -2.13 19.57
C CYS A 126 8.00 -2.22 19.21
N ASP A 127 7.38 -3.34 19.58
CA ASP A 127 5.93 -3.49 19.64
C ASP A 127 5.67 -4.60 20.68
N ASP A 128 5.05 -4.24 21.79
CA ASP A 128 4.71 -5.15 22.89
C ASP A 128 3.24 -5.60 22.88
N GLY A 129 2.54 -5.35 21.77
CA GLY A 129 1.16 -5.76 21.54
C GLY A 129 0.13 -4.83 22.15
N ASN A 130 0.51 -3.62 22.57
CA ASN A 130 -0.43 -2.64 23.10
C ASN A 130 0.04 -1.18 22.88
N LEU A 131 -0.75 -0.20 23.36
CA LEU A 131 -0.47 1.24 23.24
C LEU A 131 -0.37 1.93 24.62
N VAL A 132 -0.10 1.15 25.65
CA VAL A 132 0.21 1.64 26.99
C VAL A 132 1.63 2.20 26.95
N ASN A 133 1.91 3.15 27.84
CA ASN A 133 3.26 3.66 28.04
C ASN A 133 3.73 3.18 29.42
N GLY A 134 5.03 3.05 29.61
CA GLY A 134 5.65 2.61 30.86
C GLY A 134 5.90 1.11 30.94
N ASP A 135 5.77 0.37 29.84
CA ASP A 135 6.05 -1.06 29.66
C ASP A 135 7.24 -1.32 28.71
N CYS A 136 8.10 -0.32 28.52
CA CYS A 136 9.31 -0.32 27.69
C CYS A 136 9.06 -0.23 26.18
N CYS A 137 7.81 -0.22 25.75
CA CYS A 137 7.43 0.23 24.43
C CYS A 137 6.38 1.34 24.54
N SER A 138 6.71 2.54 24.04
CA SER A 138 5.73 3.63 24.07
C SER A 138 4.60 3.39 23.08
N SER A 139 3.50 4.11 23.24
CA SER A 139 2.37 4.15 22.29
C SER A 139 2.74 4.71 20.90
N ALA A 140 4.00 5.06 20.68
CA ALA A 140 4.57 5.47 19.41
C ALA A 140 5.55 4.42 18.86
N CYS A 141 5.57 3.22 19.44
CA CYS A 141 6.45 2.10 19.10
C CYS A 141 7.94 2.48 19.11
N ALA A 142 8.28 3.36 20.05
CA ALA A 142 9.64 3.72 20.39
C ALA A 142 10.02 3.14 21.75
N ILE A 143 11.25 2.65 21.85
CA ILE A 143 11.85 2.20 23.12
C ILE A 143 11.80 3.36 24.11
N GLU A 144 11.24 3.09 25.28
CA GLU A 144 11.15 4.09 26.34
C GLU A 144 12.52 4.35 26.99
N ALA A 145 12.61 5.41 27.80
CA ALA A 145 13.88 5.79 28.41
C ALA A 145 14.47 4.65 29.27
N ALA A 146 15.81 4.56 29.28
CA ALA A 146 16.49 3.57 30.11
C ALA A 146 16.09 3.71 31.59
N GLY A 147 15.76 2.59 32.23
CA GLY A 147 15.26 2.56 33.61
C GLY A 147 13.74 2.58 33.74
N THR A 148 12.98 2.65 32.65
CA THR A 148 11.55 2.34 32.66
C THR A 148 11.34 0.88 33.04
N VAL A 149 10.39 0.59 33.94
CA VAL A 149 10.16 -0.78 34.41
C VAL A 149 9.25 -1.51 33.43
N CYS A 150 9.80 -2.44 32.64
CA CYS A 150 9.02 -3.24 31.69
C CYS A 150 8.12 -4.25 32.41
N ARG A 151 8.67 -4.89 33.45
CA ARG A 151 7.96 -5.87 34.27
C ARG A 151 8.34 -5.68 35.73
N ALA A 152 7.31 -5.44 36.54
CA ALA A 152 7.47 -5.32 37.99
C ALA A 152 7.78 -6.68 38.62
N SER A 153 8.54 -6.67 39.72
CA SER A 153 8.86 -7.85 40.51
C SER A 153 7.58 -8.52 41.02
N ALA A 154 7.40 -9.82 40.74
CA ALA A 154 6.31 -10.61 41.30
C ALA A 154 6.61 -11.15 42.72
N GLY A 155 7.78 -10.86 43.30
CA GLY A 155 8.16 -11.27 44.65
C GLY A 155 9.65 -11.22 44.95
N VAL A 156 10.04 -11.59 46.17
CA VAL A 156 11.43 -11.54 46.68
C VAL A 156 12.45 -12.32 45.81
N CYS A 157 12.00 -13.28 45.01
CA CYS A 157 12.84 -14.08 44.11
C CYS A 157 12.63 -13.77 42.62
N ASP A 158 11.91 -12.69 42.29
CA ASP A 158 11.67 -12.24 40.91
C ASP A 158 12.21 -10.81 40.76
N PRO A 159 13.34 -10.59 40.07
CA PRO A 159 13.87 -9.25 39.86
C PRO A 159 12.94 -8.43 38.96
N THR A 160 12.96 -7.11 39.13
CA THR A 160 12.32 -6.19 38.17
C THR A 160 13.12 -6.15 36.87
N GLU A 161 12.44 -6.13 35.73
CA GLU A 161 13.03 -5.79 34.44
C GLU A 161 12.87 -4.30 34.12
N THR A 162 13.95 -3.71 33.63
CA THR A 162 14.06 -2.31 33.21
C THR A 162 14.88 -2.17 31.94
#